data_AF-A0A972EXB7-F1
#
_entry.id   AF-A0A972EXB7-F1
#
_cell.length_a   1.000
_cell.length_b   1.000
_cell.length_c   1.000
_cell.angle_alpha   90.00
_cell.angle_beta   90.00
_cell.angle_gamma   90.00
#
_symmetry.space_group_name_H-M   'P 1'
#
loop_
_entity.id
_entity.type
_entity.pdbx_description
1 polymer ?
#
loop_
_entity_poly.entity_id
_entity_poly.type
_entity_poly.pdbx_seq_one_letter_code
_entity_poly.pdbx_strand_id
1 'polypeptide(L)'
;MIIAIALAILFGLGFLIVPDWTIQLYGVELNEPGRFVARYLGGALLGLGFTWWDARYARDRSELVRGGLFGALVFALTGLVVA
;
A
#
# COMPACT_ATOMS: atom_id res chain seq x y z
N MET A 1 10.05 -6.97 -11.28
CA MET A 1 9.12 -5.93 -10.80
C MET A 1 7.68 -6.41 -10.63
N ILE A 2 7.08 -7.13 -11.58
CA ILE A 2 5.63 -7.43 -11.54
C ILE A 2 5.18 -8.19 -10.28
N ILE A 3 6.00 -9.13 -9.79
CA ILE A 3 5.74 -9.88 -8.55
C ILE A 3 5.67 -8.92 -7.35
N ALA A 4 6.61 -7.97 -7.24
CA ALA A 4 6.62 -6.99 -6.14
C ALA A 4 5.39 -6.08 -6.18
N ILE A 5 4.94 -5.68 -7.38
CA ILE A 5 3.70 -4.90 -7.54
C ILE A 5 2.49 -5.73 -7.06
N ALA A 6 2.39 -6.98 -7.49
CA ALA A 6 1.29 -7.86 -7.10
C ALA A 6 1.26 -8.06 -5.57
N LEU A 7 2.42 -8.34 -4.96
CA LEU A 7 2.53 -8.48 -3.51
C LEU A 7 2.16 -7.18 -2.78
N ALA A 8 2.68 -6.03 -3.21
CA ALA A 8 2.36 -4.74 -2.60
C ALA A 8 0.86 -4.42 -2.67
N ILE A 9 0.20 -4.71 -3.79
CA ILE A 9 -1.24 -4.49 -3.94
C ILE A 9 -2.04 -5.47 -3.07
N LEU A 10 -1.72 -6.77 -3.11
CA LEU A 10 -2.45 -7.79 -2.36
C LEU A 10 -2.33 -7.59 -0.84
N PHE A 11 -1.11 -7.42 -0.33
CA PHE A 11 -0.90 -7.13 1.08
C PHE A 11 -1.44 -5.74 1.44
N GLY A 12 -1.30 -4.76 0.56
CA GLY A 12 -1.87 -3.43 0.76
C GLY A 12 -3.37 -3.46 1.00
N LEU A 13 -4.12 -4.20 0.16
CA LEU A 13 -5.56 -4.41 0.34
C LEU A 13 -5.89 -5.21 1.61
N GLY A 14 -5.16 -6.30 1.87
CA GLY A 14 -5.38 -7.14 3.05
C GLY A 14 -5.22 -6.34 4.34
N PHE A 15 -4.10 -5.64 4.49
CA PHE A 15 -3.81 -4.80 5.65
C PHE A 15 -4.78 -3.62 5.80
N LEU A 16 -5.23 -3.00 4.70
CA LEU A 16 -6.13 -1.84 4.75
C LEU A 16 -7.59 -2.22 5.12
N ILE A 17 -8.10 -3.33 4.56
CA ILE A 17 -9.51 -3.72 4.63
C ILE A 17 -9.76 -4.72 5.75
N VAL A 18 -8.89 -5.73 5.89
CA VAL A 18 -9.03 -6.83 6.87
C VAL A 18 -7.73 -7.01 7.68
N PRO A 19 -7.30 -5.98 8.45
CA PRO A 19 -6.02 -5.99 9.17
C PRO A 19 -5.90 -7.15 10.16
N ASP A 20 -6.96 -7.46 10.91
CA ASP A 20 -6.94 -8.52 11.93
C ASP A 20 -6.73 -9.90 11.31
N TRP A 21 -7.44 -10.23 10.23
CA TRP A 21 -7.23 -11.50 9.51
C TRP A 21 -5.84 -11.59 8.89
N THR A 22 -5.35 -10.48 8.33
CA THR A 22 -4.03 -10.45 7.70
C THR A 22 -2.92 -10.68 8.73
N ILE A 23 -3.01 -10.05 9.90
CA ILE A 23 -2.03 -10.21 10.98
C ILE A 23 -2.18 -11.56 11.71
N GLN A 24 -3.39 -12.13 11.79
CA GLN A 24 -3.63 -13.42 12.43
C GLN A 24 -2.88 -14.57 11.73
N LEU A 25 -2.57 -14.46 10.44
CA LEU A 25 -1.70 -15.40 9.72
C LEU A 25 -0.31 -15.56 10.36
N TYR A 26 0.12 -14.56 11.15
CA TYR A 26 1.38 -14.56 11.88
C TYR A 26 1.22 -14.92 13.37
N GLY A 27 0.02 -15.34 13.80
CA GLY A 27 -0.26 -15.72 15.19
C GLY A 27 -0.29 -14.53 16.16
N VAL A 28 -0.57 -13.32 15.65
CA VAL A 28 -0.63 -12.08 16.44
C VAL A 28 -2.07 -11.56 16.47
N GLU A 29 -2.49 -11.03 17.61
CA GLU A 29 -3.76 -10.31 17.75
C GLU A 29 -3.49 -8.81 17.84
N LEU A 30 -4.29 -8.01 17.12
CA LEU A 30 -4.14 -6.57 17.10
C LEU A 30 -4.97 -5.90 18.19
N ASN A 31 -4.30 -5.06 18.98
CA ASN A 31 -4.98 -4.04 19.77
C ASN A 31 -5.37 -2.85 18.87
N GLU A 32 -6.10 -1.88 19.42
CA GLU A 32 -6.62 -0.75 18.65
C GLU A 32 -5.53 0.09 17.95
N PRO A 33 -4.43 0.51 18.61
CA PRO A 33 -3.32 1.16 17.92
C PRO A 33 -2.66 0.27 16.85
N GLY A 34 -2.54 -1.03 17.11
CA GLY A 34 -2.02 -2.00 16.15
C GLY A 34 -2.87 -2.10 14.89
N ARG A 35 -4.20 -2.07 15.01
CA ARG A 35 -5.12 -2.00 13.86
C ARG A 35 -4.90 -0.75 13.03
N PHE A 36 -4.72 0.40 13.67
CA PHE A 36 -4.41 1.64 12.96
C PHE A 36 -3.11 1.53 12.16
N VAL A 37 -2.03 1.07 12.79
CA VAL A 37 -0.72 0.91 12.13
C VAL A 37 -0.79 -0.10 10.99
N ALA A 38 -1.48 -1.23 11.18
CA ALA A 38 -1.68 -2.23 10.13
C ALA A 38 -2.38 -1.62 8.91
N ARG A 39 -3.49 -0.89 9.12
CA ARG A 39 -4.22 -0.25 8.01
C ARG A 39 -3.40 0.84 7.33
N TYR A 40 -2.65 1.63 8.10
CA TYR A 40 -1.74 2.65 7.57
C TYR A 40 -0.63 2.03 6.69
N LEU A 41 -0.03 0.92 7.15
CA LEU A 41 0.91 0.14 6.35
C LEU A 41 0.27 -0.38 5.06
N GLY A 42 -0.98 -0.86 5.13
CA GLY A 42 -1.74 -1.28 3.96
C GLY A 42 -1.87 -0.18 2.91
N GLY A 43 -2.23 1.04 3.34
CA GLY A 43 -2.24 2.22 2.49
C GLY A 43 -0.87 2.53 1.85
N ALA A 44 0.21 2.46 2.64
CA ALA A 44 1.55 2.71 2.16
C ALA A 44 1.99 1.70 1.08
N LEU A 45 1.66 0.41 1.28
CA LEU A 45 1.92 -0.65 0.31
C LEU A 45 1.12 -0.45 -0.99
N LEU A 46 -0.13 0.02 -0.91
CA LEU A 46 -0.90 0.39 -2.10
C LEU A 46 -0.23 1.54 -2.84
N GLY A 47 0.18 2.61 -2.14
CA GLY A 47 0.93 3.71 -2.75
C GLY A 47 2.17 3.24 -3.49
N LEU A 48 3.00 2.39 -2.87
CA LEU A 48 4.17 1.80 -3.52
C LEU A 48 3.81 0.93 -4.72
N GLY A 49 2.78 0.08 -4.60
CA GLY A 49 2.31 -0.78 -5.69
C GLY A 49 1.90 0.03 -6.92
N PHE A 50 1.16 1.12 -6.74
CA PHE A 50 0.75 2.00 -7.83
C PHE A 50 1.87 2.88 -8.36
N THR A 51 2.83 3.32 -7.52
CA THR A 51 4.06 3.96 -8.00
C THR A 51 4.85 3.04 -8.90
N TRP A 52 5.12 1.81 -8.45
CA TRP A 52 5.87 0.84 -9.24
C TRP A 52 5.11 0.41 -10.49
N TRP A 53 3.78 0.33 -10.43
CA TRP A 53 2.97 0.06 -11.61
C TRP A 53 3.12 1.15 -12.65
N ASP A 54 2.84 2.42 -12.33
CA ASP A 54 2.92 3.49 -13.33
C ASP A 54 4.37 3.73 -13.81
N ALA A 55 5.36 3.62 -12.92
CA ALA A 55 6.76 3.83 -13.24
C ALA A 55 7.43 2.68 -14.02
N ARG A 56 6.78 1.51 -14.18
CA ARG A 56 7.44 0.29 -14.71
C ARG A 56 7.99 0.39 -16.13
N TYR A 57 7.49 1.34 -16.92
CA TYR A 57 7.94 1.59 -18.29
C TYR A 57 8.46 3.01 -18.50
N ALA A 58 8.74 3.74 -17.41
CA ALA A 58 9.21 5.11 -17.48
C ALA A 58 10.55 5.19 -18.22
N ARG A 59 10.63 6.09 -19.19
CA ARG A 59 11.80 6.35 -20.04
C ARG A 59 12.53 7.62 -19.65
N ASP A 60 11.84 8.52 -18.94
CA ASP A 60 12.40 9.78 -18.49
C ASP A 60 12.02 10.10 -17.04
N ARG A 61 12.63 11.16 -16.51
CA ARG A 61 12.42 11.61 -15.13
C ARG A 61 10.99 12.08 -14.88
N SER A 62 10.32 12.65 -15.89
CA SER A 62 8.97 13.16 -15.73
C SER A 62 7.96 12.04 -15.50
N GLU A 63 8.11 10.92 -16.21
CA GLU A 63 7.29 9.71 -16.04
C GLU A 63 7.53 9.06 -14.67
N LEU A 64 8.79 9.03 -14.19
CA LEU A 64 9.12 8.55 -12.84
C LEU A 64 8.47 9.42 -11.75
N VAL A 65 8.53 10.75 -11.89
CA VAL A 65 7.90 11.68 -10.95
C VAL A 65 6.39 11.52 -10.96
N ARG A 66 5.76 11.36 -12.14
CA ARG A 66 4.33 11.10 -12.27
C ARG A 66 3.92 9.83 -11.51
N GLY A 67 4.65 8.74 -11.68
CA GLY A 67 4.36 7.50 -10.95
C GLY A 67 4.51 7.65 -9.43
N GLY A 68 5.52 8.41 -8.98
CA GLY A 68 5.68 8.77 -7.57
C GLY A 68 4.49 9.57 -7.02
N LEU A 69 4.06 10.61 -7.74
CA LEU A 69 2.90 11.43 -7.36
C LEU A 69 1.60 10.62 -7.36
N PHE A 70 1.43 9.71 -8.31
CA PHE A 70 0.25 8.86 -8.38
C PHE A 70 0.16 7.91 -7.19
N GLY A 71 1.27 7.26 -6.81
CA GLY A 71 1.28 6.43 -5.60
C GLY A 71 1.12 7.25 -4.31
N ALA A 72 1.69 8.46 -4.24
CA ALA A 72 1.47 9.36 -3.12
C ALA A 72 -0.01 9.77 -2.99
N LEU A 73 -0.70 10.00 -4.12
CA LEU A 73 -2.14 10.25 -4.14
C LEU A 73 -2.93 9.05 -3.62
N VAL A 74 -2.61 7.83 -4.09
CA VAL A 74 -3.25 6.62 -3.59
C VAL A 74 -3.05 6.49 -2.08
N PHE A 75 -1.84 6.68 -1.60
CA PHE A 75 -1.54 6.65 -0.17
C PHE A 75 -2.37 7.68 0.61
N ALA A 76 -2.41 8.93 0.15
CA ALA A 76 -3.19 9.99 0.78
C ALA A 76 -4.69 9.65 0.85
N LEU A 77 -5.26 9.14 -0.24
CA LEU A 77 -6.65 8.70 -0.28
C LEU A 77 -6.91 7.55 0.69
N THR A 78 -6.02 6.57 0.75
CA THR A 78 -6.15 5.47 1.73
C THR A 78 -5.97 5.96 3.16
N GLY A 79 -5.15 7.00 3.40
CA GLY A 79 -4.99 7.64 4.69
C GLY A 79 -6.30 8.24 5.23
N LEU A 80 -7.16 8.78 4.36
CA LEU A 80 -8.50 9.25 4.73
C LEU A 80 -9.44 8.12 5.19
N VAL A 81 -9.18 6.89 4.76
CA VAL A 81 -9.97 5.71 5.16
C VAL A 81 -9.52 5.16 6.52
N VAL A 82 -8.27 5.44 6.90
CA VAL A 82 -7.67 4.98 8.16
C VAL A 82 -7.88 5.98 9.30
N ALA A 83 -7.99 7.28 8.96
CA ALA A 83 -8.20 8.39 9.89
C ALA A 83 -9.56 8.36 10.62
#